data_AF-A0A442XE68-F1
#
_entry.id   AF-A0A442XE68-F1
#
_cell.length_a   1.000
_cell.length_b   1.000
_cell.length_c   1.000
_cell.angle_alpha   90.00
_cell.angle_beta   90.00
_cell.angle_gamma   90.00
#
_symmetry.space_group_name_H-M   'P 1'
#
loop_
_entity.id
_entity.type
_entity.pdbx_description
1 polymer ?
#
loop_
_entity_poly.entity_id
_entity_poly.type
_entity_poly.pdbx_seq_one_letter_code
_entity_poly.pdbx_strand_id
1 'polypeptide(L)'
;MTPVQLNWKRPADGMEEVKAARFTDWLGKTDNRVFAPKSNTPLLDVQYKIENLEDPVVLRFINARRENKLLEFVSRFGQLDNKTMYVIKVEFAADELENRLHYSTSTPPRERTRWVNAMLEHVPLKASFDDSARIVLHPTSLYGLMALEVALAHEAGAVVASCAHCGTVYLTGPLTWRRSHSVYCSVRCRVAASRKRKAGKVEG
;
A
#
# COMPACT_ATOMS: atom_id res chain seq x y z
N MET A 1 -11.73 -5.19 -15.83
CA MET A 1 -11.24 -5.55 -14.49
C MET A 1 -12.38 -6.14 -13.68
N THR A 2 -12.14 -7.27 -13.02
CA THR A 2 -13.07 -7.87 -12.07
C THR A 2 -13.11 -7.02 -10.79
N PRO A 3 -14.28 -6.59 -10.29
CA PRO A 3 -14.38 -5.82 -9.05
C PRO A 3 -13.72 -6.55 -7.88
N VAL A 4 -12.98 -5.79 -7.06
CA VAL A 4 -12.34 -6.28 -5.83
C VAL A 4 -12.89 -5.52 -4.64
N GLN A 5 -13.31 -6.25 -3.61
CA GLN A 5 -13.86 -5.68 -2.39
C GLN A 5 -13.33 -6.41 -1.16
N LEU A 6 -12.82 -5.67 -0.17
CA LEU A 6 -12.46 -6.19 1.14
C LEU A 6 -13.48 -5.70 2.17
N ASN A 7 -14.20 -6.63 2.80
CA ASN A 7 -14.90 -6.35 4.05
C ASN A 7 -13.92 -6.59 5.20
N TRP A 8 -13.60 -5.54 5.95
CA TRP A 8 -12.54 -5.53 6.95
C TRP A 8 -13.02 -5.00 8.29
N LYS A 9 -12.17 -5.18 9.30
CA LYS A 9 -12.38 -4.66 10.64
C LYS A 9 -11.18 -3.84 11.07
N ARG A 10 -11.44 -2.68 11.67
CA ARG A 10 -10.40 -1.85 12.27
C ARG A 10 -10.80 -1.38 13.68
N PRO A 11 -9.85 -1.13 14.59
CA PRO A 11 -10.19 -0.58 15.89
C PRO A 11 -10.77 0.84 15.77
N ALA A 12 -11.83 1.11 16.53
CA ALA A 12 -12.47 2.43 16.55
C ALA A 12 -11.53 3.53 17.04
N ASP A 13 -10.84 3.26 18.15
CA ASP A 13 -9.97 4.21 18.84
C ASP A 13 -8.54 4.25 18.27
N GLY A 14 -8.28 3.44 17.24
CA GLY A 14 -6.97 3.28 16.62
C GLY A 14 -6.07 2.28 17.34
N MET A 15 -4.80 2.28 16.93
CA MET A 15 -3.77 1.36 17.42
C MET A 15 -2.73 2.13 18.24
N GLU A 16 -1.98 1.40 19.06
CA GLU A 16 -0.79 1.85 19.75
C GLU A 16 0.35 0.86 19.57
N GLU A 17 1.58 1.32 19.80
CA GLU A 17 2.77 0.48 19.83
C GLU A 17 3.06 0.07 21.27
N VAL A 18 3.02 -1.24 21.54
CA VAL A 18 3.27 -1.81 22.86
C VAL A 18 4.43 -2.79 22.83
N LYS A 19 5.05 -3.02 23.98
CA LYS A 19 6.09 -4.04 24.14
C LYS A 19 5.45 -5.42 24.35
N ALA A 20 5.93 -6.42 23.61
CA ALA A 20 5.54 -7.81 23.70
C ALA A 20 6.76 -8.72 23.89
N ALA A 21 6.54 -10.04 23.93
CA ALA A 21 7.61 -11.01 23.93
C ALA A 21 8.52 -10.82 22.71
N ARG A 22 9.84 -10.96 22.92
CA ARG A 22 10.84 -10.80 21.88
C ARG A 22 10.56 -11.75 20.72
N PHE A 23 10.41 -11.19 19.53
CA PHE A 23 10.38 -11.90 18.28
C PHE A 23 11.73 -11.77 17.59
N THR A 24 12.22 -12.87 17.02
CA THR A 24 13.40 -12.89 16.16
C THR A 24 12.95 -13.39 14.81
N ASP A 25 13.23 -12.64 13.77
CA ASP A 25 12.92 -13.06 12.41
C ASP A 25 13.94 -14.09 11.88
N TRP A 26 13.73 -14.54 10.66
CA TRP A 26 14.60 -15.51 9.98
C TRP A 26 15.98 -14.92 9.60
N LEU A 27 16.15 -13.60 9.64
CA LEU A 27 17.41 -12.88 9.42
C LEU A 27 18.17 -12.60 10.73
N GLY A 28 17.63 -13.02 11.88
CA GLY A 28 18.22 -12.76 13.20
C GLY A 28 17.96 -11.35 13.73
N LYS A 29 17.16 -10.51 13.03
CA LYS A 29 16.75 -9.20 13.55
C LYS A 29 15.66 -9.42 14.59
N THR A 30 15.83 -8.78 15.74
CA THR A 30 14.92 -8.93 16.87
C THR A 30 14.09 -7.68 17.10
N ASP A 31 12.81 -7.88 17.37
CA ASP A 31 11.85 -6.82 17.69
C ASP A 31 10.99 -7.28 18.86
N ASN A 32 10.61 -6.35 19.72
CA ASN A 32 9.67 -6.59 20.81
C ASN A 32 8.48 -5.63 20.74
N ARG A 33 8.30 -4.92 19.62
CA ARG A 33 7.24 -3.95 19.44
C ARG A 33 6.12 -4.60 18.63
N VAL A 34 4.89 -4.44 19.09
CA VAL A 34 3.70 -4.90 18.37
C VAL A 34 2.69 -3.76 18.29
N PHE A 35 1.93 -3.74 17.20
CA PHE A 35 0.76 -2.86 17.11
C PHE A 35 -0.44 -3.55 17.77
N ALA A 36 -1.00 -2.93 18.79
CA ALA A 36 -2.19 -3.40 19.50
C ALA A 36 -3.31 -2.35 19.46
N PRO A 37 -4.59 -2.73 19.53
CA PRO A 37 -5.68 -1.79 19.73
C PRO A 37 -5.49 -1.00 21.04
N LYS A 38 -5.75 0.31 21.03
CA LYS A 38 -5.66 1.17 22.23
C LYS A 38 -6.64 0.79 23.34
N SER A 39 -7.73 0.17 22.96
CA SER A 39 -8.86 -0.14 23.81
C SER A 39 -9.45 -1.46 23.39
N ASN A 40 -10.25 -2.06 24.29
CA ASN A 40 -11.05 -3.23 23.97
C ASN A 40 -12.38 -2.86 23.30
N THR A 41 -12.46 -1.67 22.72
CA THR A 41 -13.66 -1.17 22.01
C THR A 41 -13.95 -2.06 20.81
N PRO A 42 -15.23 -2.28 20.46
CA PRO A 42 -15.60 -3.05 19.29
C PRO A 42 -14.88 -2.57 18.03
N LEU A 43 -14.49 -3.53 17.19
CA LEU A 43 -13.95 -3.24 15.87
C LEU A 43 -15.07 -2.64 14.99
N LEU A 44 -14.72 -1.63 14.21
CA LEU A 44 -15.59 -1.05 13.19
C LEU A 44 -15.49 -1.87 11.91
N ASP A 45 -16.64 -2.27 11.39
CA ASP A 45 -16.73 -2.83 10.04
C ASP A 45 -16.47 -1.71 9.02
N VAL A 46 -15.56 -1.97 8.10
CA VAL A 46 -15.19 -1.06 7.02
C VAL A 46 -15.08 -1.84 5.72
N GLN A 47 -15.35 -1.15 4.61
CA GLN A 47 -15.26 -1.75 3.29
C GLN A 47 -14.27 -0.96 2.44
N TYR A 48 -13.36 -1.68 1.80
CA TYR A 48 -12.42 -1.13 0.84
C TYR A 48 -12.70 -1.71 -0.54
N LYS A 49 -12.65 -0.88 -1.58
CA LYS A 49 -12.89 -1.27 -2.97
C LYS A 49 -11.74 -0.78 -3.83
N ILE A 50 -11.37 -1.59 -4.82
CA ILE A 50 -10.42 -1.18 -5.87
C ILE A 50 -11.25 -0.69 -7.06
N GLU A 51 -11.43 0.62 -7.17
CA GLU A 51 -12.14 1.24 -8.32
C GLU A 51 -11.17 1.77 -9.37
N ASN A 52 -10.05 2.33 -8.93
CA ASN A 52 -9.00 2.90 -9.76
C ASN A 52 -7.65 2.89 -8.99
N LEU A 53 -6.62 3.51 -9.57
CA LEU A 53 -5.28 3.62 -9.01
C LEU A 53 -4.90 5.07 -8.66
N GLU A 54 -5.87 5.95 -8.42
CA GLU A 54 -5.59 7.34 -8.03
C GLU A 54 -5.00 7.42 -6.61
N ASP A 55 -5.57 6.66 -5.67
CA ASP A 55 -5.21 6.65 -4.24
C ASP A 55 -5.20 5.23 -3.64
N PRO A 56 -4.43 4.29 -4.22
CA PRO A 56 -4.43 2.91 -3.76
C PRO A 56 -3.82 2.79 -2.36
N VAL A 57 -4.38 1.89 -1.56
CA VAL A 57 -3.99 1.65 -0.16
C VAL A 57 -2.52 1.22 -0.07
N VAL A 58 -2.02 0.45 -1.03
CA VAL A 58 -0.62 -0.01 -1.10
C VAL A 58 0.37 1.15 -1.15
N LEU A 59 0.06 2.23 -1.88
CA LEU A 59 0.92 3.41 -1.90
C LEU A 59 0.90 4.16 -0.56
N ARG A 60 -0.25 4.21 0.12
CA ARG A 60 -0.33 4.79 1.47
C ARG A 60 0.51 3.99 2.46
N PHE A 61 0.52 2.67 2.32
CA PHE A 61 1.29 1.78 3.17
C PHE A 61 2.80 1.94 2.97
N ILE A 62 3.26 1.89 1.71
CA ILE A 62 4.66 2.09 1.34
C ILE A 62 5.17 3.45 1.84
N ASN A 63 4.40 4.52 1.59
CA ASN A 63 4.80 5.86 2.03
C ASN A 63 4.77 5.99 3.56
N ALA A 64 3.80 5.37 4.25
CA ALA A 64 3.79 5.33 5.71
C ALA A 64 5.04 4.64 6.27
N ARG A 65 5.54 3.58 5.63
CA ARG A 65 6.82 2.94 5.99
C ARG A 65 8.00 3.89 5.85
N ARG A 66 8.11 4.58 4.71
CA ARG A 66 9.20 5.54 4.43
C ARG A 66 9.18 6.77 5.34
N GLU A 67 8.00 7.17 5.78
CA GLU A 67 7.79 8.34 6.65
C GLU A 67 7.76 7.98 8.14
N ASN A 68 7.98 6.71 8.52
CA ASN A 68 7.86 6.21 9.90
C ASN A 68 6.46 6.45 10.52
N LYS A 69 5.41 6.36 9.71
CA LYS A 69 3.99 6.55 10.07
C LYS A 69 3.17 5.27 10.00
N LEU A 70 3.80 4.11 10.17
CA LEU A 70 3.11 2.82 10.13
C LEU A 70 1.99 2.74 11.18
N LEU A 71 2.20 3.31 12.37
CA LEU A 71 1.17 3.35 13.41
C LEU A 71 -0.10 4.10 12.95
N GLU A 72 0.06 5.24 12.27
CA GLU A 72 -1.05 6.00 11.71
C GLU A 72 -1.77 5.18 10.63
N PHE A 73 -1.01 4.49 9.77
CA PHE A 73 -1.57 3.62 8.74
C PHE A 73 -2.42 2.50 9.36
N VAL A 74 -1.87 1.71 10.28
CA VAL A 74 -2.61 0.58 10.88
C VAL A 74 -3.77 1.05 11.76
N SER A 75 -3.68 2.24 12.35
CA SER A 75 -4.81 2.86 13.07
C SER A 75 -5.95 3.21 12.13
N ARG A 76 -5.63 3.70 10.92
CA ARG A 76 -6.61 4.12 9.93
C ARG A 76 -7.22 2.95 9.16
N PHE A 77 -6.39 2.01 8.73
CA PHE A 77 -6.81 0.95 7.81
C PHE A 77 -7.09 -0.39 8.52
N GLY A 78 -6.58 -0.56 9.73
CA GLY A 78 -6.61 -1.83 10.46
C GLY A 78 -5.31 -2.60 10.31
N GLN A 79 -5.30 -3.80 10.88
CA GLN A 79 -4.18 -4.74 10.78
C GLN A 79 -4.06 -5.31 9.35
N LEU A 80 -2.85 -5.75 8.97
CA LEU A 80 -2.58 -6.33 7.64
C LEU A 80 -3.28 -7.68 7.45
N ASP A 81 -3.33 -8.47 8.51
CA ASP A 81 -4.01 -9.76 8.62
C ASP A 81 -4.64 -9.91 10.02
N ASN A 82 -5.18 -11.08 10.34
CA ASN A 82 -5.80 -11.37 11.63
C ASN A 82 -4.81 -11.86 12.71
N LYS A 83 -3.49 -11.70 12.51
CA LYS A 83 -2.46 -12.23 13.40
C LYS A 83 -1.76 -11.10 14.17
N THR A 84 -1.04 -11.46 15.24
CA THR A 84 -0.23 -10.51 16.00
C THR A 84 0.79 -9.81 15.11
N MET A 85 0.72 -8.49 15.04
CA MET A 85 1.56 -7.66 14.18
C MET A 85 2.75 -7.08 14.93
N TYR A 86 3.85 -7.83 14.94
CA TYR A 86 5.17 -7.25 15.24
C TYR A 86 5.50 -6.15 14.24
N VAL A 87 5.99 -5.01 14.71
CA VAL A 87 6.29 -3.85 13.86
C VAL A 87 7.22 -4.24 12.72
N ILE A 88 8.27 -5.02 13.01
CA ILE A 88 9.19 -5.56 12.01
C ILE A 88 8.51 -6.36 10.88
N LYS A 89 7.46 -7.14 11.17
CA LYS A 89 6.74 -7.88 10.13
C LYS A 89 5.96 -6.94 9.22
N VAL A 90 5.42 -5.86 9.78
CA VAL A 90 4.73 -4.80 9.02
C VAL A 90 5.72 -4.06 8.12
N GLU A 91 6.91 -3.76 8.65
CA GLU A 91 8.00 -3.15 7.86
C GLU A 91 8.37 -4.05 6.67
N PHE A 92 8.59 -5.35 6.91
CA PHE A 92 8.90 -6.29 5.83
C PHE A 92 7.79 -6.42 4.80
N ALA A 93 6.53 -6.41 5.23
CA ALA A 93 5.40 -6.44 4.29
C ALA A 93 5.37 -5.18 3.41
N ALA A 94 5.70 -4.00 3.96
CA ALA A 94 5.78 -2.77 3.18
C ALA A 94 6.94 -2.82 2.17
N ASP A 95 8.12 -3.25 2.62
CA ASP A 95 9.30 -3.40 1.77
C ASP A 95 9.06 -4.43 0.65
N GLU A 96 8.37 -5.55 0.97
CA GLU A 96 7.98 -6.53 -0.04
C GLU A 96 7.02 -5.92 -1.07
N LEU A 97 5.93 -5.28 -0.64
CA LEU A 97 4.96 -4.69 -1.55
C LEU A 97 5.57 -3.57 -2.42
N GLU A 98 6.49 -2.78 -1.86
CA GLU A 98 7.25 -1.79 -2.62
C GLU A 98 8.07 -2.44 -3.73
N ASN A 99 8.82 -3.49 -3.39
CA ASN A 99 9.61 -4.25 -4.35
C ASN A 99 8.72 -4.88 -5.43
N ARG A 100 7.59 -5.51 -5.05
CA ARG A 100 6.64 -6.10 -6.00
C ARG A 100 6.05 -5.06 -6.94
N LEU A 101 5.68 -3.89 -6.42
CA LEU A 101 5.19 -2.78 -7.23
C LEU A 101 6.27 -2.32 -8.21
N HIS A 102 7.50 -2.12 -7.74
CA HIS A 102 8.61 -1.73 -8.61
C HIS A 102 8.89 -2.77 -9.71
N TYR A 103 9.05 -4.04 -9.36
CA TYR A 103 9.35 -5.09 -10.31
C TYR A 103 8.22 -5.30 -11.32
N SER A 104 6.96 -5.28 -10.87
CA SER A 104 5.81 -5.50 -11.75
C SER A 104 5.55 -4.35 -12.75
N THR A 105 6.07 -3.15 -12.49
CA THR A 105 5.89 -1.99 -13.39
C THR A 105 7.14 -1.61 -14.19
N SER A 106 8.33 -2.04 -13.76
CA SER A 106 9.61 -1.53 -14.30
C SER A 106 10.48 -2.57 -15.01
N THR A 107 10.22 -3.88 -14.86
CA THR A 107 11.04 -4.97 -15.48
C THR A 107 10.63 -5.29 -16.93
N PRO A 108 11.30 -6.18 -17.67
CA PRO A 108 10.80 -6.66 -18.97
C PRO A 108 9.47 -7.42 -18.86
N PRO A 109 8.58 -7.37 -19.88
CA PRO A 109 7.20 -7.87 -19.78
C PRO A 109 7.03 -9.31 -19.27
N ARG A 110 7.89 -10.24 -19.72
CA ARG A 110 7.81 -11.66 -19.31
C ARG A 110 8.06 -11.88 -17.82
N GLU A 111 8.95 -11.10 -17.22
CA GLU A 111 9.29 -11.24 -15.80
C GLU A 111 8.20 -10.64 -14.91
N ARG A 112 7.57 -9.54 -15.35
CA ARG A 112 6.49 -8.89 -14.61
C ARG A 112 5.35 -9.84 -14.27
N THR A 113 4.84 -10.58 -15.27
CA THR A 113 3.71 -11.50 -15.08
C THR A 113 4.05 -12.62 -14.10
N ARG A 114 5.27 -13.18 -14.18
CA ARG A 114 5.75 -14.18 -13.22
C ARG A 114 5.75 -13.64 -11.80
N TRP A 115 6.23 -12.41 -11.59
CA TRP A 115 6.32 -11.79 -10.27
C TRP A 115 4.94 -11.52 -9.66
N VAL A 116 3.99 -11.03 -10.45
CA VAL A 116 2.61 -10.79 -10.01
C VAL A 116 1.92 -12.10 -9.67
N ASN A 117 2.03 -13.12 -10.53
CA ASN A 117 1.42 -14.42 -10.29
C ASN A 117 1.96 -15.09 -9.01
N ALA A 118 3.29 -15.06 -8.81
CA ALA A 118 3.92 -15.60 -7.60
C ALA A 118 3.49 -14.87 -6.32
N MET A 119 3.21 -13.57 -6.39
CA MET A 119 2.66 -12.81 -5.26
C MET A 119 1.21 -13.21 -4.99
N LEU A 120 0.39 -13.34 -6.03
CA LEU A 120 -1.04 -13.67 -5.89
C LEU A 120 -1.30 -15.12 -5.48
N GLU A 121 -0.36 -16.04 -5.72
CA GLU A 121 -0.47 -17.46 -5.30
C GLU A 121 -0.72 -17.62 -3.79
N HIS A 122 -0.24 -16.68 -2.98
CA HIS A 122 -0.38 -16.70 -1.53
C HIS A 122 -1.48 -15.78 -1.00
N VAL A 123 -2.27 -15.16 -1.88
CA VAL A 123 -3.38 -14.28 -1.49
C VAL A 123 -4.67 -15.10 -1.44
N PRO A 124 -5.26 -15.36 -0.26
CA PRO A 124 -6.52 -16.07 -0.18
C PRO A 124 -7.65 -15.18 -0.72
N LEU A 125 -8.41 -15.71 -1.67
CA LEU A 125 -9.51 -15.02 -2.34
C LEU A 125 -10.79 -15.84 -2.25
N LYS A 126 -11.90 -15.15 -2.01
CA LYS A 126 -13.24 -15.69 -2.21
C LYS A 126 -13.86 -15.01 -3.42
N ALA A 127 -14.70 -15.73 -4.16
CA ALA A 127 -15.47 -15.16 -5.25
C ALA A 127 -16.96 -15.17 -4.87
N SER A 128 -17.68 -14.11 -5.23
CA SER A 128 -19.14 -14.05 -5.17
C SER A 128 -19.69 -13.40 -6.44
N PHE A 129 -21.01 -13.42 -6.61
CA PHE A 129 -21.69 -12.62 -7.63
C PHE A 129 -22.32 -11.39 -6.97
N ASP A 130 -22.27 -10.24 -7.64
CA ASP A 130 -23.07 -9.06 -7.27
C ASP A 130 -24.50 -9.15 -7.84
N ASP A 131 -25.34 -8.16 -7.52
CA ASP A 131 -26.73 -8.09 -8.00
C ASP A 131 -26.85 -8.01 -9.53
N SER A 132 -25.75 -7.66 -10.23
CA SER A 132 -25.66 -7.63 -11.69
C SER A 132 -25.09 -8.91 -12.29
N ALA A 133 -25.01 -10.00 -11.50
CA ALA A 133 -24.40 -11.28 -11.87
C ALA A 133 -22.93 -11.16 -12.34
N ARG A 134 -22.20 -10.16 -11.86
CA ARG A 134 -20.75 -10.02 -12.11
C ARG A 134 -19.98 -10.68 -10.99
N ILE A 135 -18.88 -11.36 -11.33
CA ILE A 135 -17.97 -11.93 -10.34
C ILE A 135 -17.28 -10.79 -9.59
N VAL A 136 -17.27 -10.87 -8.25
CA VAL A 136 -16.54 -9.98 -7.34
C VAL A 136 -15.54 -10.80 -6.55
N LEU A 137 -14.29 -10.33 -6.48
CA LEU A 137 -13.23 -10.96 -5.71
C LEU A 137 -13.13 -10.32 -4.33
N HIS A 138 -13.04 -11.16 -3.31
CA HIS A 138 -12.95 -10.78 -1.90
C HIS A 138 -11.65 -11.31 -1.29
N PRO A 139 -10.57 -10.51 -1.26
CA PRO A 139 -9.40 -10.85 -0.46
C PRO A 139 -9.80 -11.00 1.01
N THR A 140 -9.11 -11.88 1.74
CA THR A 140 -9.41 -12.11 3.16
C THR A 140 -8.55 -11.28 4.11
N SER A 141 -7.74 -10.36 3.58
CA SER A 141 -6.82 -9.52 4.37
C SER A 141 -6.52 -8.19 3.68
N LEU A 142 -6.12 -7.19 4.47
CA LEU A 142 -5.69 -5.90 3.95
C LEU A 142 -4.41 -6.03 3.10
N TYR A 143 -3.49 -6.92 3.48
CA TYR A 143 -2.35 -7.27 2.64
C TYR A 143 -2.80 -7.83 1.27
N GLY A 144 -3.78 -8.73 1.25
CA GLY A 144 -4.32 -9.31 0.02
C GLY A 144 -4.96 -8.27 -0.90
N LEU A 145 -5.67 -7.29 -0.34
CA LEU A 145 -6.19 -6.15 -1.09
C LEU A 145 -5.05 -5.35 -1.74
N MET A 146 -4.01 -5.00 -0.97
CA MET A 146 -2.86 -4.25 -1.49
C MET A 146 -2.09 -5.03 -2.56
N ALA A 147 -1.97 -6.35 -2.43
CA ALA A 147 -1.38 -7.20 -3.46
C ALA A 147 -2.21 -7.18 -4.77
N LEU A 148 -3.54 -7.14 -4.67
CA LEU A 148 -4.41 -6.97 -5.84
C LEU A 148 -4.29 -5.58 -6.47
N GLU A 149 -4.06 -4.52 -5.70
CA GLU A 149 -3.76 -3.20 -6.24
C GLU A 149 -2.44 -3.18 -7.03
N VAL A 150 -1.42 -3.90 -6.56
CA VAL A 150 -0.16 -4.10 -7.30
C VAL A 150 -0.42 -4.85 -8.61
N ALA A 151 -1.24 -5.91 -8.58
CA ALA A 151 -1.62 -6.65 -9.77
C ALA A 151 -2.41 -5.78 -10.77
N LEU A 152 -3.32 -4.93 -10.29
CA LEU A 152 -4.03 -3.96 -11.12
C LEU A 152 -3.07 -2.94 -11.75
N ALA A 153 -2.12 -2.41 -10.97
CA ALA A 153 -1.12 -1.48 -11.49
C ALA A 153 -0.32 -2.12 -12.63
N HIS A 154 0.04 -3.40 -12.49
CA HIS A 154 0.66 -4.17 -13.56
C HIS A 154 -0.26 -4.34 -14.78
N GLU A 155 -1.50 -4.82 -14.60
CA GLU A 155 -2.47 -5.07 -15.68
C GLU A 155 -2.77 -3.78 -16.46
N ALA A 156 -2.94 -2.66 -15.76
CA ALA A 156 -3.23 -1.37 -16.36
C ALA A 156 -2.03 -0.73 -17.07
N GLY A 157 -0.82 -1.27 -16.89
CA GLY A 157 0.41 -0.63 -17.38
C GLY A 157 0.75 0.67 -16.65
N ALA A 158 0.31 0.81 -15.40
CA ALA A 158 0.74 1.91 -14.54
C ALA A 158 2.21 1.74 -14.16
N VAL A 159 2.89 2.85 -13.85
CA VAL A 159 4.32 2.86 -13.53
C VAL A 159 4.55 3.53 -12.19
N VAL A 160 5.38 2.91 -11.35
CA VAL A 160 5.81 3.53 -10.09
C VAL A 160 6.83 4.64 -10.35
N ALA A 161 6.66 5.76 -9.65
CA ALA A 161 7.56 6.90 -9.69
C ALA A 161 7.78 7.46 -8.27
N SER A 162 8.90 8.17 -8.09
CA SER A 162 9.21 8.91 -6.85
C SER A 162 9.11 10.41 -7.11
N CYS A 163 8.47 11.15 -6.21
CA CYS A 163 8.30 12.59 -6.34
C CYS A 163 9.65 13.32 -6.25
N ALA A 164 10.00 14.13 -7.24
CA ALA A 164 11.26 14.88 -7.25
C ALA A 164 11.37 15.96 -6.15
N HIS A 165 10.27 16.29 -5.47
CA HIS A 165 10.28 17.28 -4.38
C HIS A 165 10.35 16.64 -2.99
N CYS A 166 9.54 15.61 -2.73
CA CYS A 166 9.34 15.05 -1.40
C CYS A 166 9.67 13.55 -1.28
N GLY A 167 10.05 12.88 -2.37
CA GLY A 167 10.41 11.45 -2.34
C GLY A 167 9.24 10.47 -2.22
N THR A 168 8.01 10.94 -2.00
CA THR A 168 6.79 10.12 -1.96
C THR A 168 6.66 9.26 -3.22
N VAL A 169 6.39 7.98 -3.03
CA VAL A 169 6.10 7.00 -4.09
C VAL A 169 4.67 7.20 -4.58
N TYR A 170 4.47 7.20 -5.89
CA TYR A 170 3.16 7.33 -6.51
C TYR A 170 3.13 6.60 -7.86
N LEU A 171 1.94 6.41 -8.42
CA LEU A 171 1.75 5.79 -9.73
C LEU A 171 1.50 6.83 -10.83
N THR A 172 1.94 6.53 -12.05
CA THR A 172 1.61 7.27 -13.28
C THR A 172 1.05 6.33 -14.34
N GLY A 173 0.34 6.87 -15.34
CA GLY A 173 -0.21 6.08 -16.44
C GLY A 173 -1.70 5.75 -16.26
N PRO A 174 -2.21 4.72 -16.96
CA PRO A 174 -3.64 4.40 -16.98
C PRO A 174 -4.22 4.18 -15.58
N LEU A 175 -5.49 4.55 -15.38
CA LEU A 175 -6.23 4.45 -14.11
C LEU A 175 -5.68 5.25 -12.92
N THR A 176 -4.58 6.01 -13.06
CA THR A 176 -3.99 6.82 -11.97
C THR A 176 -4.43 8.29 -11.98
N TRP A 177 -5.18 8.71 -13.01
CA TRP A 177 -5.44 10.10 -13.40
C TRP A 177 -4.20 11.00 -13.56
N ARG A 178 -3.01 10.39 -13.64
CA ARG A 178 -1.73 11.09 -13.77
C ARG A 178 -1.10 10.79 -15.12
N ARG A 179 -0.54 11.83 -15.72
CA ARG A 179 0.23 11.71 -16.97
C ARG A 179 1.44 10.81 -16.72
N SER A 180 1.79 9.99 -17.71
CA SER A 180 2.94 9.07 -17.68
C SER A 180 4.26 9.76 -17.33
N HIS A 181 4.44 11.01 -17.76
CA HIS A 181 5.62 11.84 -17.51
C HIS A 181 5.48 12.78 -16.29
N SER A 182 4.54 12.50 -15.38
CA SER A 182 4.46 13.28 -14.14
C SER A 182 5.75 13.12 -13.33
N VAL A 183 6.25 14.23 -12.80
CA VAL A 183 7.49 14.29 -11.99
C VAL A 183 7.18 14.51 -10.49
N TYR A 184 5.96 14.98 -10.19
CA TYR A 184 5.54 15.34 -8.84
C TYR A 184 4.30 14.55 -8.43
N CYS A 185 4.23 14.13 -7.17
CA CYS A 185 3.07 13.43 -6.61
C CYS A 185 1.84 14.35 -6.44
N SER A 186 1.98 15.67 -6.53
CA SER A 186 0.87 16.61 -6.40
C SER A 186 1.17 17.96 -7.06
N VAL A 187 0.11 18.72 -7.35
CA VAL A 187 0.22 20.12 -7.81
C VAL A 187 0.95 20.97 -6.77
N ARG A 188 0.71 20.72 -5.48
CA ARG A 188 1.41 21.40 -4.37
C ARG A 188 2.92 21.20 -4.44
N CYS A 189 3.37 19.96 -4.63
CA CYS A 189 4.80 19.65 -4.77
C CYS A 189 5.42 20.30 -6.01
N ARG A 190 4.69 20.31 -7.13
CA ARG A 190 5.11 21.01 -8.35
C ARG A 190 5.35 22.50 -8.09
N VAL A 191 4.37 23.18 -7.47
CA VAL A 191 4.46 24.61 -7.15
C VAL A 191 5.60 24.90 -6.16
N ALA A 192 5.75 24.09 -5.12
CA ALA A 192 6.82 24.23 -4.14
C ALA A 192 8.22 24.09 -4.78
N ALA A 193 8.40 23.09 -5.65
CA ALA A 193 9.64 22.92 -6.40
C ALA A 193 9.92 24.11 -7.35
N SER A 194 8.91 24.62 -8.04
CA SER A 194 9.05 25.82 -8.89
C SER A 194 9.44 27.06 -8.08
N ARG A 195 8.86 27.26 -6.90
CA ARG A 195 9.23 28.38 -6.00
C ARG A 195 10.68 28.27 -5.52
N LYS A 196 11.12 27.08 -5.11
CA LYS A 196 12.51 26.84 -4.68
C LYS A 196 13.52 27.15 -5.79
N ARG A 197 13.22 26.77 -7.04
CA ARG A 197 14.08 27.09 -8.21
C ARG A 197 14.16 28.59 -8.51
N LYS A 198 13.08 29.34 -8.29
CA LYS A 198 13.07 30.80 -8.49
C LYS A 198 13.86 31.52 -7.38
N ALA A 199 13.72 31.11 -6.13
CA ALA A 199 14.47 31.68 -5.01
C ALA A 199 15.98 31.53 -5.20
N GLY A 200 16.46 30.33 -5.58
CA GLY A 200 17.89 30.10 -5.83
C GLY A 200 18.47 30.79 -7.07
N LYS A 201 17.65 31.43 -7.90
CA LYS A 201 18.10 32.25 -9.05
C LYS A 201 18.25 33.74 -8.71
N VAL A 202 17.80 34.17 -7.53
CA VAL A 202 17.89 35.57 -7.09
C VAL A 202 19.14 35.81 -6.25
N GLU A 203 19.76 34.73 -5.75
CA GLU A 203 20.96 34.78 -4.90
C GLU A 203 22.29 34.53 -5.65
N GLY A 204 22.26 34.42 -6.98
CA GLY A 204 23.45 34.25 -7.84
C GLY A 204 23.39 35.14 -9.05
#